data_AF-A0A0C2D4D6-F1
#
_entry.id   AF-A0A0C2D4D6-F1
#
_cell.length_a   1.000
_cell.length_b   1.000
_cell.length_c   1.000
_cell.angle_alpha   90.00
_cell.angle_beta   90.00
_cell.angle_gamma   90.00
#
_symmetry.space_group_name_H-M   'P 1'
#
loop_
_entity.id
_entity.type
_entity.pdbx_description
1 polymer ?
#
loop_
_entity_poly.entity_id
_entity_poly.type
_entity_poly.pdbx_seq_one_letter_code
_entity_poly.pdbx_strand_id
1 'polypeptide(L)'
;MAGFVEVDGRRFEFGQAALELYHCESGEPDWNLELVRAAAVAGQQIWLASTVIANRSRLQEAAGSGRAGNAKPTRASDLYGMEFRIEGRDLDGMFEQLLGVAITTYPNGQDVCSASFVASPGSTDDALELVAAFEFDWDRYLDPPGASYPEPRAARLEFVATLVGLHANDLPG
;
A
#
# COMPACT_ATOMS: atom_id res chain seq x y z
N MET A 1 -10.48 -8.87 -11.52
CA MET A 1 -9.10 -8.96 -10.98
C MET A 1 -8.88 -7.69 -10.18
N ALA A 2 -8.39 -7.81 -8.94
CA ALA A 2 -8.24 -6.67 -8.05
C ALA A 2 -6.84 -6.04 -8.10
N GLY A 3 -5.83 -6.77 -8.57
CA GLY A 3 -4.49 -6.21 -8.69
C GLY A 3 -3.39 -7.25 -8.76
N PHE A 4 -2.15 -6.79 -8.66
CA PHE A 4 -0.98 -7.62 -8.65
C PHE A 4 0.17 -7.02 -7.84
N VAL A 5 1.08 -7.90 -7.45
CA VAL A 5 2.44 -7.54 -7.03
C VAL A 5 3.40 -8.20 -8.00
N GLU A 6 4.33 -7.43 -8.54
CA GLU A 6 5.44 -7.92 -9.33
C GLU A 6 6.73 -7.65 -8.58
N VAL A 7 7.56 -8.68 -8.38
CA VAL A 7 8.86 -8.59 -7.71
C VAL A 7 9.89 -9.28 -8.59
N ASP A 8 10.88 -8.53 -9.07
CA ASP A 8 11.96 -9.05 -9.92
C ASP A 8 11.41 -9.88 -11.11
N GLY A 9 10.39 -9.34 -11.79
CA GLY A 9 9.71 -9.97 -12.93
C GLY A 9 8.76 -11.13 -12.59
N ARG A 10 8.60 -11.50 -11.31
CA ARG A 10 7.64 -12.51 -10.87
C ARG A 10 6.33 -11.85 -10.45
N ARG A 11 5.25 -12.22 -11.12
CA ARG A 11 3.92 -11.62 -10.91
C ARG A 11 3.01 -12.49 -10.06
N PHE A 12 2.37 -11.88 -9.07
CA PHE A 12 1.42 -12.48 -8.15
C PHE A 12 0.08 -11.75 -8.24
N GLU A 13 -0.98 -12.46 -8.62
CA GLU A 13 -2.28 -11.85 -8.88
C GLU A 13 -3.26 -12.01 -7.71
N PHE A 14 -4.05 -10.96 -7.49
CA PHE A 14 -5.05 -10.88 -6.43
C PHE A 14 -6.45 -10.77 -7.02
N GLY A 15 -7.35 -11.58 -6.48
CA GLY A 15 -8.76 -11.61 -6.85
C GLY A 15 -9.56 -10.50 -6.16
N GLN A 16 -9.14 -10.11 -4.96
CA GLN A 16 -9.80 -9.12 -4.11
C GLN A 16 -8.76 -8.22 -3.43
N ALA A 17 -9.11 -6.94 -3.28
CA ALA A 17 -8.42 -5.94 -2.50
C ALA A 17 -9.47 -5.11 -1.74
N ALA A 18 -9.45 -5.12 -0.41
CA ALA A 18 -10.41 -4.40 0.43
C ALA A 18 -9.66 -3.46 1.40
N LEU A 19 -10.01 -2.18 1.37
CA LEU A 19 -9.38 -1.13 2.15
C LEU A 19 -10.30 -0.65 3.27
N GLU A 20 -9.76 -0.55 4.46
CA GLU A 20 -10.40 0.09 5.61
C GLU A 20 -9.49 1.21 6.12
N LEU A 21 -10.07 2.35 6.49
CA LEU A 21 -9.34 3.42 7.18
C LEU A 21 -9.85 3.58 8.60
N TYR A 22 -8.92 3.76 9.52
CA TYR A 22 -9.13 3.96 10.95
C TYR A 22 -8.64 5.34 11.37
N HIS A 23 -9.13 5.81 12.51
CA HIS A 23 -8.75 7.11 13.08
C HIS A 23 -8.85 8.26 12.06
N CYS A 24 -9.89 8.24 11.22
CA CYS A 24 -10.09 9.17 10.10
C CYS A 24 -10.22 10.64 10.52
N GLU A 25 -10.44 10.91 11.80
CA GLU A 25 -10.49 12.27 12.36
C GLU A 25 -9.13 12.75 12.92
N SER A 26 -8.16 11.86 13.02
CA SER A 26 -6.80 12.18 13.46
C SER A 26 -6.00 12.88 12.34
N GLY A 27 -4.85 13.46 12.69
CA GLY A 27 -3.92 14.01 11.70
C GLY A 27 -3.17 12.94 10.89
N GLU A 28 -3.27 11.68 11.30
CA GLU A 28 -2.53 10.52 10.79
C GLU A 28 -3.46 9.30 10.78
N PRO A 29 -4.45 9.23 9.87
CA PRO A 29 -5.35 8.07 9.78
C PRO A 29 -4.56 6.80 9.49
N ASP A 30 -4.93 5.69 10.12
CA ASP A 30 -4.36 4.38 9.81
C ASP A 30 -5.20 3.68 8.74
N TRP A 31 -4.62 2.70 8.07
CA TRP A 31 -5.30 1.93 7.04
C TRP A 31 -4.89 0.47 7.08
N ASN A 32 -5.83 -0.40 6.69
CA ASN A 32 -5.62 -1.82 6.44
C ASN A 32 -6.06 -2.14 5.03
N LEU A 33 -5.23 -2.87 4.28
CA LEU A 33 -5.56 -3.43 2.98
C LEU A 33 -5.49 -4.95 3.07
N GLU A 34 -6.63 -5.57 2.89
CA GLU A 34 -6.77 -7.01 2.71
C GLU A 34 -6.54 -7.36 1.24
N LEU A 35 -5.64 -8.30 0.96
CA LEU A 35 -5.39 -8.83 -0.37
C LEU A 35 -5.65 -10.34 -0.38
N VAL A 36 -6.53 -10.82 -1.27
CA VAL A 36 -6.82 -12.26 -1.40
C VAL A 36 -6.35 -12.77 -2.75
N ARG A 37 -5.47 -13.78 -2.75
CA ARG A 37 -4.94 -14.40 -3.98
C ARG A 37 -6.07 -15.02 -4.81
N ALA A 38 -5.95 -14.92 -6.13
CA ALA A 38 -6.90 -15.56 -7.05
C ALA A 38 -6.91 -17.09 -6.87
N ALA A 39 -8.07 -17.70 -7.07
CA ALA A 39 -8.43 -19.08 -6.67
C ALA A 39 -7.48 -20.23 -7.10
N ALA A 40 -6.49 -19.99 -7.97
CA ALA A 40 -5.46 -20.97 -8.33
C ALA A 40 -4.48 -21.29 -7.19
N VAL A 41 -4.35 -20.42 -6.18
CA VAL A 41 -3.64 -20.66 -4.92
C VAL A 41 -4.61 -20.32 -3.80
N ALA A 42 -5.37 -21.32 -3.34
CA ALA A 42 -6.57 -21.11 -2.53
C ALA A 42 -6.31 -20.28 -1.27
N GLY A 43 -6.97 -19.11 -1.19
CA GLY A 43 -7.29 -18.43 0.07
C GLY A 43 -6.13 -17.81 0.83
N GLN A 44 -4.92 -17.71 0.25
CA GLN A 44 -3.84 -16.97 0.90
C GLN A 44 -4.22 -15.49 0.95
N GLN A 45 -4.39 -15.01 2.18
CA GLN A 45 -4.73 -13.64 2.51
C GLN A 45 -3.47 -12.94 3.01
N ILE A 46 -3.21 -11.76 2.47
CA ILE A 46 -2.11 -10.89 2.89
C ILE A 46 -2.73 -9.61 3.43
N TRP A 47 -2.25 -9.17 4.59
CA TRP A 47 -2.64 -7.90 5.20
C TRP A 47 -1.49 -6.93 5.08
N LEU A 48 -1.79 -5.73 4.59
CA LEU A 48 -0.90 -4.58 4.65
C LEU A 48 -1.55 -3.55 5.55
N ALA A 49 -0.81 -2.99 6.47
CA ALA A 49 -1.30 -1.97 7.39
C ALA A 49 -0.24 -0.89 7.54
N SER A 50 -0.68 0.37 7.68
CA SER A 50 0.22 1.49 7.95
C SER A 50 -0.60 2.77 8.18
N THR A 51 0.06 3.92 8.12
CA THR A 51 -0.52 5.25 8.25
C THR A 51 -0.65 5.94 6.89
N VAL A 52 -1.74 6.69 6.71
CA VAL A 52 -1.97 7.61 5.60
C VAL A 52 -1.22 8.89 5.89
N ILE A 53 -0.29 9.26 5.01
CA ILE A 53 0.39 10.55 5.10
C ILE A 53 -0.37 11.49 4.20
N ALA A 54 -1.22 12.31 4.81
CA ALA A 54 -1.96 13.30 4.06
C ALA A 54 -0.98 14.22 3.31
N ASN A 55 -1.32 14.53 2.06
CA ASN A 55 -0.62 15.56 1.30
C ASN A 55 -0.87 16.89 2.03
N ARG A 56 0.12 17.33 2.83
CA ARG A 56 0.07 18.50 3.73
C ARG A 56 -0.58 19.73 3.07
N SER A 57 -0.39 19.86 1.76
CA SER A 57 -0.92 20.87 0.86
C SER A 57 -2.47 20.97 0.84
N ARG A 58 -3.21 19.86 0.76
CA ARG A 58 -4.68 19.89 0.64
C ARG A 58 -5.41 20.07 1.97
N LEU A 59 -4.87 19.52 3.06
CA LEU A 59 -5.38 19.80 4.40
C LEU A 59 -5.15 21.28 4.78
N GLN A 60 -4.06 21.89 4.32
CA GLN A 60 -3.79 23.32 4.52
C GLN A 60 -4.61 24.23 3.60
N GLU A 61 -4.90 23.85 2.36
CA GLU A 61 -5.81 24.60 1.47
C GLU A 61 -7.25 24.63 2.00
N ALA A 62 -7.73 23.52 2.58
CA ALA A 62 -8.98 23.53 3.34
C ALA A 62 -8.91 24.51 4.53
N ALA A 63 -7.73 24.62 5.19
CA ALA A 63 -7.54 25.45 6.37
C ALA A 63 -7.47 26.95 6.10
N GLY A 64 -7.00 27.34 4.90
CA GLY A 64 -6.98 28.74 4.46
C GLY A 64 -8.38 29.35 4.20
N SER A 65 -9.41 28.52 4.06
CA SER A 65 -10.80 28.95 3.79
C SER A 65 -11.66 29.21 5.03
N GLY A 66 -11.08 29.15 6.24
CA GLY A 66 -11.83 29.25 7.50
C GLY A 66 -12.75 28.04 7.74
N ARG A 67 -12.54 26.95 7.00
CA ARG A 67 -13.37 25.74 7.00
C ARG A 67 -12.59 24.43 7.13
N ALA A 68 -11.29 24.41 7.44
CA ALA A 68 -10.68 23.15 7.91
C ALA A 68 -10.91 22.98 9.41
N GLY A 69 -12.06 22.40 9.74
CA GLY A 69 -11.95 21.20 10.55
C GLY A 69 -11.36 20.12 9.63
N ASN A 70 -10.51 19.25 10.16
CA ASN A 70 -10.11 18.01 9.48
C ASN A 70 -11.36 17.38 8.85
N ALA A 71 -11.57 17.56 7.54
CA ALA A 71 -12.76 17.04 6.90
C ALA A 71 -12.58 15.53 6.82
N LYS A 72 -13.26 14.83 7.72
CA LYS A 72 -13.23 13.38 7.81
C LYS A 72 -13.59 12.79 6.44
N PRO A 73 -12.80 11.85 5.89
CA PRO A 73 -13.21 11.13 4.68
C PRO A 73 -14.52 10.39 4.96
N THR A 74 -15.47 10.51 4.03
CA THR A 74 -16.79 9.89 4.09
C THR A 74 -17.04 8.94 2.92
N ARG A 75 -16.17 8.95 1.92
CA ARG A 75 -16.22 8.14 0.69
C ARG A 75 -14.84 8.06 0.04
N ALA A 76 -14.66 7.15 -0.90
CA ALA A 76 -13.37 6.94 -1.58
C ALA A 76 -12.85 8.21 -2.26
N SER A 77 -13.73 9.02 -2.88
CA SER A 77 -13.31 10.25 -3.56
C SER A 77 -12.64 11.29 -2.66
N ASP A 78 -12.89 11.24 -1.35
CA ASP A 78 -12.27 12.15 -0.39
C ASP A 78 -10.78 11.81 -0.17
N LEU A 79 -10.35 10.61 -0.59
CA LEU A 79 -9.00 10.07 -0.45
C LEU A 79 -8.14 10.29 -1.71
N TYR A 80 -8.72 10.78 -2.81
CA TYR A 80 -7.97 10.98 -4.06
C TYR A 80 -6.82 11.98 -3.88
N GLY A 81 -5.62 11.57 -4.27
CA GLY A 81 -4.38 12.33 -4.13
C GLY A 81 -3.72 12.27 -2.75
N MET A 82 -4.28 11.48 -1.81
CA MET A 82 -3.60 11.15 -0.55
C MET A 82 -2.50 10.12 -0.77
N GLU A 83 -1.45 10.19 0.07
CA GLU A 83 -0.34 9.25 0.04
C GLU A 83 -0.55 8.16 1.10
N PHE A 84 -0.53 6.90 0.67
CA PHE A 84 -0.56 5.72 1.54
C PHE A 84 0.85 5.15 1.57
N ARG A 85 1.50 5.08 2.74
CA ARG A 85 2.82 4.47 2.86
C ARG A 85 2.69 3.07 3.43
N ILE A 86 3.44 2.09 2.95
CA ILE A 86 3.64 0.79 3.61
C ILE A 86 4.95 0.87 4.39
N GLU A 87 4.98 0.37 5.63
CA GLU A 87 6.23 0.21 6.38
C GLU A 87 7.06 -0.96 5.86
N GLY A 88 8.39 -0.85 5.98
CA GLY A 88 9.30 -1.79 5.34
C GLY A 88 9.20 -3.21 5.88
N ARG A 89 8.85 -3.36 7.15
CA ARG A 89 8.61 -4.67 7.74
C ARG A 89 7.40 -5.36 7.11
N ASP A 90 6.33 -4.63 6.85
CA ASP A 90 5.14 -5.21 6.22
C ASP A 90 5.38 -5.50 4.74
N LEU A 91 6.19 -4.68 4.08
CA LEU A 91 6.67 -4.95 2.72
C LEU A 91 7.52 -6.24 2.66
N ASP A 92 8.49 -6.38 3.56
CA ASP A 92 9.33 -7.57 3.68
C ASP A 92 8.48 -8.82 3.96
N GLY A 93 7.53 -8.73 4.90
CA GLY A 93 6.61 -9.82 5.23
C GLY A 93 5.71 -10.21 4.06
N MET A 94 5.23 -9.25 3.28
CA MET A 94 4.48 -9.54 2.05
C MET A 94 5.38 -10.24 1.02
N PHE A 95 6.59 -9.74 0.76
CA PHE A 95 7.49 -10.35 -0.21
C PHE A 95 7.91 -11.76 0.21
N GLU A 96 8.16 -11.99 1.50
CA GLU A 96 8.42 -13.32 2.03
C GLU A 96 7.26 -14.29 1.76
N GLN A 97 6.03 -13.87 2.04
CA GLN A 97 4.85 -14.69 1.79
C GLN A 97 4.62 -14.98 0.31
N LEU A 98 4.99 -14.06 -0.59
CA LEU A 98 4.82 -14.22 -2.04
C LEU A 98 5.93 -15.09 -2.65
N LEU A 99 7.17 -14.88 -2.25
CA LEU A 99 8.34 -15.56 -2.80
C LEU A 99 8.64 -16.89 -2.10
N GLY A 100 8.12 -17.10 -0.89
CA GLY A 100 8.35 -18.29 -0.07
C GLY A 100 9.72 -18.34 0.58
N VAL A 101 10.42 -17.21 0.65
CA VAL A 101 11.77 -17.05 1.22
C VAL A 101 11.86 -15.72 1.96
N ALA A 102 12.53 -15.68 3.09
CA ALA A 102 12.70 -14.43 3.85
C ALA A 102 13.39 -13.36 3.00
N ILE A 103 12.83 -12.17 2.96
CA ILE A 103 13.39 -11.01 2.24
C ILE A 103 13.67 -9.90 3.24
N THR A 104 14.82 -9.24 3.11
CA THR A 104 15.05 -7.92 3.70
C THR A 104 15.31 -6.96 2.56
N THR A 105 14.42 -6.00 2.37
CA THR A 105 14.56 -4.98 1.33
C THR A 105 15.44 -3.82 1.80
N TYR A 106 16.18 -3.19 0.88
CA TYR A 106 17.02 -2.01 1.13
C TYR A 106 16.81 -0.99 0.00
N PRO A 107 15.91 -0.01 0.13
CA PRO A 107 15.74 1.01 -0.90
C PRO A 107 16.90 2.01 -0.87
N ASN A 108 17.73 2.01 -1.91
CA ASN A 108 18.74 3.02 -2.25
C ASN A 108 19.48 3.70 -1.08
N GLY A 109 19.80 2.93 -0.04
CA GLY A 109 20.90 3.21 0.86
C GLY A 109 20.64 3.91 2.20
N GLN A 110 19.42 4.33 2.61
CA GLN A 110 19.29 4.83 4.00
C GLN A 110 17.92 5.06 4.68
N ASP A 111 16.77 4.93 4.01
CA ASP A 111 15.48 5.02 4.72
C ASP A 111 14.84 3.63 4.84
N VAL A 112 14.53 3.25 6.08
CA VAL A 112 13.82 2.01 6.44
C VAL A 112 12.56 1.92 5.57
N CYS A 113 12.38 0.80 4.88
CA CYS A 113 11.69 0.77 3.61
C CYS A 113 10.28 1.38 3.68
N SER A 114 9.91 2.17 2.67
CA SER A 114 8.51 2.52 2.47
C SER A 114 8.14 2.51 1.00
N ALA A 115 7.03 1.85 0.68
CA ALA A 115 6.38 1.99 -0.61
C ALA A 115 5.26 3.02 -0.45
N SER A 116 5.19 4.01 -1.33
CA SER A 116 4.14 5.03 -1.31
C SER A 116 3.21 4.85 -2.50
N PHE A 117 1.90 4.81 -2.23
CA PHE A 117 0.86 4.93 -3.24
C PHE A 117 0.28 6.33 -3.20
N VAL A 118 0.01 6.90 -4.37
CA VAL A 118 -0.88 8.05 -4.48
C VAL A 118 -2.23 7.53 -4.93
N ALA A 119 -3.27 7.71 -4.11
CA ALA A 119 -4.57 7.18 -4.43
C ALA A 119 -5.22 7.92 -5.62
N SER A 120 -5.68 7.18 -6.62
CA SER A 120 -6.42 7.68 -7.78
C SER A 120 -7.83 7.06 -7.86
N PRO A 121 -8.73 7.61 -8.70
CA PRO A 121 -10.05 7.01 -8.91
C PRO A 121 -9.95 5.57 -9.40
N GLY A 122 -10.64 4.64 -8.74
CA GLY A 122 -10.76 3.26 -9.17
C GLY A 122 -11.86 3.05 -10.21
N SER A 123 -12.17 1.78 -10.48
CA SER A 123 -13.19 1.40 -11.48
C SER A 123 -14.64 1.61 -11.04
N THR A 124 -14.88 1.89 -9.76
CA THR A 124 -16.19 2.16 -9.16
C THR A 124 -16.09 3.34 -8.18
N ASP A 125 -17.21 3.94 -7.82
CA ASP A 125 -17.26 5.11 -6.91
C ASP A 125 -16.66 4.82 -5.51
N ASP A 126 -16.70 3.56 -5.07
CA ASP A 126 -16.13 3.11 -3.79
C ASP A 126 -14.73 2.51 -3.93
N ALA A 127 -14.10 2.60 -5.11
CA ALA A 127 -12.78 2.00 -5.34
C ALA A 127 -11.67 3.05 -5.47
N LEU A 128 -10.50 2.69 -4.97
CA LEU A 128 -9.26 3.44 -5.09
C LEU A 128 -8.26 2.62 -5.89
N GLU A 129 -7.64 3.26 -6.87
CA GLU A 129 -6.45 2.71 -7.51
C GLU A 129 -5.20 3.14 -6.73
N LEU A 130 -4.39 2.17 -6.36
CA LEU A 130 -3.17 2.30 -5.58
C LEU A 130 -2.02 1.71 -6.41
N VAL A 131 -1.11 2.55 -6.88
CA VAL A 131 0.06 2.12 -7.68
C VAL A 131 1.34 2.59 -7.01
N ALA A 132 2.29 1.67 -6.84
CA ALA A 132 3.65 1.95 -6.41
C ALA A 132 4.63 1.17 -7.28
N ALA A 133 5.73 1.81 -7.67
CA ALA A 133 6.84 1.18 -8.35
C ALA A 133 8.15 1.73 -7.78
N PHE A 134 9.07 0.85 -7.42
CA PHE A 134 10.32 1.24 -6.78
C PHE A 134 11.42 0.20 -6.99
N GLU A 135 12.65 0.68 -6.87
CA GLU A 135 13.85 -0.14 -6.86
C GLU A 135 14.29 -0.44 -5.43
N PHE A 136 14.83 -1.63 -5.20
CA PHE A 136 15.34 -2.06 -3.91
C PHE A 136 16.52 -3.01 -4.11
N ASP A 137 17.41 -3.08 -3.13
CA ASP A 137 18.36 -4.18 -3.01
C ASP A 137 17.81 -5.20 -2.00
N TRP A 138 18.29 -6.43 -2.04
CA TRP A 138 17.94 -7.47 -1.06
C TRP A 138 19.17 -8.31 -0.69
N ASP A 139 18.99 -9.29 0.19
CA ASP A 139 20.13 -10.14 0.55
C ASP A 139 20.62 -10.97 -0.64
N ARG A 140 21.93 -10.88 -0.92
CA ARG A 140 22.60 -11.54 -2.04
C ARG A 140 22.55 -13.06 -1.99
N TYR A 141 22.28 -13.68 -0.83
CA TYR A 141 22.08 -15.14 -0.81
C TYR A 141 20.84 -15.57 -1.63
N LEU A 142 19.94 -14.61 -1.92
CA LEU A 142 18.75 -14.82 -2.74
C LEU A 142 19.02 -14.65 -4.24
N ASP A 143 20.18 -14.13 -4.61
CA ASP A 143 20.50 -13.87 -6.01
C ASP A 143 20.66 -15.18 -6.79
N PRO A 144 20.15 -15.25 -8.03
CA PRO A 144 20.41 -16.38 -8.90
C PRO A 144 21.91 -16.48 -9.22
N PRO A 145 22.44 -17.69 -9.48
CA PRO A 145 23.82 -17.86 -9.90
C PRO A 145 24.16 -16.98 -11.11
N GLY A 146 25.19 -16.13 -10.97
CA GLY A 146 25.66 -15.25 -12.04
C GLY A 146 25.03 -13.85 -12.06
N ALA A 147 24.26 -13.46 -11.04
CA ALA A 147 23.80 -12.07 -10.89
C ALA A 147 24.99 -11.07 -10.82
N SER A 148 24.91 -9.99 -11.59
CA SER A 148 25.86 -8.87 -11.57
C SER A 148 25.50 -7.85 -10.48
N TYR A 149 26.50 -7.21 -9.88
CA TYR A 149 26.30 -6.17 -8.87
C TYR A 149 26.99 -4.85 -9.28
N PRO A 150 26.37 -3.68 -9.05
CA PRO A 150 25.02 -3.46 -8.48
C PRO A 150 23.93 -3.48 -9.57
N GLU A 151 23.01 -4.45 -9.50
CA GLU A 151 21.74 -4.40 -10.26
C GLU A 151 20.59 -4.34 -9.27
N PRO A 152 19.97 -3.17 -9.06
CA PRO A 152 18.82 -3.06 -8.16
C PRO A 152 17.67 -3.92 -8.67
N ARG A 153 16.97 -4.57 -7.75
CA ARG A 153 15.72 -5.27 -8.01
C ARG A 153 14.59 -4.25 -8.13
N ALA A 154 13.54 -4.62 -8.84
CA ALA A 154 12.36 -3.77 -9.02
C ALA A 154 11.11 -4.46 -8.48
N ALA A 155 10.24 -3.67 -7.86
CA ALA A 155 8.91 -4.08 -7.50
C ALA A 155 7.87 -3.12 -8.07
N ARG A 156 6.70 -3.68 -8.42
CA ARG A 156 5.51 -2.93 -8.79
C ARG A 156 4.30 -3.52 -8.08
N LEU A 157 3.58 -2.68 -7.36
CA LEU A 157 2.35 -3.01 -6.66
C LEU A 157 1.24 -2.20 -7.31
N GLU A 158 0.16 -2.85 -7.71
CA GLU A 158 -0.98 -2.20 -8.35
C GLU A 158 -2.27 -2.86 -7.89
N PHE A 159 -3.12 -2.08 -7.21
CA PHE A 159 -4.37 -2.56 -6.64
C PHE A 159 -5.50 -1.61 -6.97
N VAL A 160 -6.66 -2.17 -7.30
CA VAL A 160 -7.96 -1.51 -7.26
C VAL A 160 -8.65 -2.00 -6.00
N ALA A 161 -8.51 -1.23 -4.92
CA ALA A 161 -9.02 -1.56 -3.61
C ALA A 161 -10.42 -0.98 -3.39
N THR A 162 -11.37 -1.81 -3.01
CA THR A 162 -12.71 -1.34 -2.60
C THR A 162 -12.64 -0.82 -1.17
N LEU A 163 -13.09 0.41 -0.94
CA LEU A 163 -13.25 0.97 0.39
C LEU A 163 -14.44 0.30 1.08
N VAL A 164 -14.18 -0.48 2.12
CA VAL A 164 -15.21 -1.23 2.85
C VAL A 164 -15.50 -0.67 4.25
N GLY A 165 -14.63 0.21 4.77
CA GLY A 165 -14.79 0.81 6.11
C GLY A 165 -14.10 2.16 6.28
N LEU A 166 -14.77 3.07 6.99
CA LEU A 166 -14.25 4.38 7.40
C LEU A 166 -14.58 4.63 8.88
N HIS A 167 -13.59 4.47 9.75
CA HIS A 167 -13.77 4.53 11.19
C HIS A 167 -13.27 5.87 11.74
N ALA A 168 -14.18 6.61 12.37
CA ALA A 168 -13.94 7.99 12.83
C ALA A 168 -12.92 8.06 13.97
N ASN A 169 -13.13 7.24 15.00
CA ASN A 169 -12.34 7.19 16.24
C ASN A 169 -12.65 5.95 17.13
N ASP A 170 -13.51 5.03 16.68
CA ASP A 170 -13.88 3.87 17.49
C ASP A 170 -13.17 2.63 16.96
N LEU A 171 -12.36 1.99 17.81
CA LEU A 171 -12.01 0.59 17.61
C LEU A 171 -13.32 -0.20 17.47
N PRO A 172 -13.42 -1.16 16.54
CA PRO A 172 -14.61 -2.01 16.44
C PRO A 172 -14.86 -2.65 17.82
N GLY A 173 -16.06 -2.41 18.36
CA GLY A 173 -16.53 -2.99 19.62
C GLY A 173 -17.00 -4.43 19.46
#